data_AF-A0A7X8YTC6-F1
#
_entry.id   AF-A0A7X8YTC6-F1
#
_cell.length_a   1.000
_cell.length_b   1.000
_cell.length_c   1.000
_cell.angle_alpha   90.00
_cell.angle_beta   90.00
_cell.angle_gamma   90.00
#
_symmetry.space_group_name_H-M   'P 1'
#
loop_
_entity.id
_entity.type
_entity.pdbx_description
1 polymer ?
#
loop_
_entity_poly.entity_id
_entity_poly.type
_entity_poly.pdbx_seq_one_letter_code
_entity_poly.pdbx_strand_id
1 'polypeptide(L)'
;MAFLIPWGFERKSACRALALVLFVLLPTCARGAGPSREEGEFEIRIDGEEIGREKYSIEVRPDGIVSVSTGTLRNSGSEGGRVRVETRLEMDPHYMPRSYRVETSAGDRKGRLEGTFSPGQADFQYLIEGAPRRSGLMLDEYYAVLDANVFHHFAFVGRLFDFDDGEAQALDVVIPQELDNGTVVIRDAGLDTTEIGRKEKRLRHLKLDSGQLLIDLWLDEERVLQKIALPQRRIEVVRRP
;
A
#
# COMPACT_ATOMS: atom_id res chain seq x y z
N MET A 1 -54.41 -13.53 -46.67
CA MET A 1 -55.54 -14.44 -46.94
C MET A 1 -54.98 -15.85 -46.90
N ALA A 2 -55.51 -16.70 -46.00
CA ALA A 2 -55.65 -18.17 -46.12
C ALA A 2 -54.40 -19.01 -46.49
N PHE A 3 -54.12 -20.21 -45.98
CA PHE A 3 -54.66 -21.11 -44.97
C PHE A 3 -53.79 -22.41 -45.11
N LEU A 4 -53.51 -23.09 -43.99
CA LEU A 4 -53.40 -24.57 -43.79
C LEU A 4 -52.54 -25.51 -44.70
N ILE A 5 -51.52 -26.14 -44.08
CA ILE A 5 -51.38 -27.57 -43.65
C ILE A 5 -52.03 -28.67 -44.55
N PRO A 6 -51.37 -29.80 -44.94
CA PRO A 6 -51.17 -31.05 -44.12
C PRO A 6 -49.83 -31.83 -44.36
N TRP A 7 -49.19 -32.46 -43.36
CA TRP A 7 -49.41 -33.76 -42.65
C TRP A 7 -49.06 -35.06 -43.43
N GLY A 8 -48.23 -35.92 -42.80
CA GLY A 8 -48.16 -37.38 -43.03
C GLY A 8 -46.73 -37.98 -43.03
N PHE A 9 -46.21 -38.46 -41.88
CA PHE A 9 -45.93 -39.88 -41.53
C PHE A 9 -44.68 -40.49 -42.26
N GLU A 10 -43.68 -41.16 -41.68
CA GLU A 10 -43.70 -42.17 -40.60
C GLU A 10 -42.25 -42.59 -40.15
N ARG A 11 -42.07 -42.79 -38.83
CA ARG A 11 -41.15 -43.66 -38.03
C ARG A 11 -39.65 -43.87 -38.40
N LYS A 12 -38.75 -43.66 -37.41
CA LYS A 12 -38.14 -44.71 -36.54
C LYS A 12 -37.03 -44.16 -35.61
N SER A 13 -37.10 -44.62 -34.35
CA SER A 13 -36.00 -44.98 -33.42
C SER A 13 -34.88 -43.98 -33.07
N ALA A 14 -34.94 -43.55 -31.80
CA ALA A 14 -33.89 -43.60 -30.78
C ALA A 14 -32.47 -43.12 -31.15
N CYS A 15 -32.11 -41.94 -30.64
CA CYS A 15 -30.87 -41.76 -29.87
C CYS A 15 -31.03 -40.52 -28.98
N ARG A 16 -31.24 -40.75 -27.68
CA ARG A 16 -31.21 -39.68 -26.67
C ARG A 16 -29.76 -39.21 -26.55
N ALA A 17 -29.41 -38.11 -27.18
CA ALA A 17 -28.20 -37.37 -26.84
C ALA A 17 -28.52 -36.46 -25.66
N LEU A 18 -28.07 -36.87 -24.48
CA LEU A 18 -28.07 -36.07 -23.27
C LEU A 18 -27.04 -34.95 -23.47
N ALA A 19 -27.48 -33.73 -23.74
CA ALA A 19 -26.60 -32.58 -23.78
C ALA A 19 -26.24 -32.18 -22.34
N LEU A 20 -25.11 -32.69 -21.85
CA LEU A 20 -24.52 -32.29 -20.58
C LEU A 20 -23.84 -30.94 -20.80
N VAL A 21 -24.53 -29.84 -20.50
CA VAL A 21 -23.91 -28.51 -20.43
C VAL A 21 -23.10 -28.46 -19.13
N LEU A 22 -21.81 -28.79 -19.24
CA LEU A 22 -20.85 -28.59 -18.17
C LEU A 22 -20.57 -27.09 -18.06
N PHE A 23 -21.28 -26.41 -17.16
CA PHE A 23 -20.89 -25.07 -16.71
C PHE A 23 -19.57 -25.23 -15.94
N VAL A 24 -18.46 -25.03 -16.64
CA VAL A 24 -17.17 -24.81 -15.98
C VAL A 24 -17.32 -23.47 -15.28
N LEU A 25 -17.66 -23.51 -13.99
CA LEU A 25 -17.45 -22.41 -13.08
C LEU A 25 -15.93 -22.22 -13.01
N LEU A 26 -15.38 -21.42 -13.91
CA LEU A 26 -14.06 -20.86 -13.70
C LEU A 26 -14.16 -20.09 -12.38
N PRO A 27 -13.32 -20.39 -11.37
CA PRO A 27 -13.22 -19.51 -10.24
C PRO A 27 -12.79 -18.15 -10.81
N THR A 28 -13.69 -17.18 -10.74
CA THR A 28 -13.32 -15.79 -10.92
C THR A 28 -12.33 -15.54 -9.79
N CYS A 29 -11.03 -15.61 -10.09
CA CYS A 29 -10.02 -15.03 -9.21
C CYS A 29 -10.43 -13.56 -9.09
N ALA A 30 -11.05 -13.23 -7.97
CA ALA A 30 -11.26 -11.85 -7.59
C ALA A 30 -9.86 -11.24 -7.59
N ARG A 31 -9.60 -10.41 -8.60
CA ARG A 31 -8.37 -9.63 -8.70
C ARG A 31 -8.32 -8.84 -7.40
N GLY A 32 -7.40 -9.21 -6.50
CA GLY A 32 -7.40 -8.73 -5.11
C GLY A 32 -7.07 -7.24 -5.03
N ALA A 33 -8.01 -6.37 -5.39
CA ALA A 33 -7.99 -5.00 -4.92
C ALA A 33 -8.15 -5.09 -3.40
N GLY A 34 -7.20 -4.54 -2.64
CA GLY A 34 -7.32 -4.65 -1.18
C GLY A 34 -8.53 -3.86 -0.65
N PRO A 35 -8.80 -3.91 0.66
CA PRO A 35 -10.07 -3.46 1.23
C PRO A 35 -10.42 -2.00 0.94
N SER A 36 -11.72 -1.72 0.86
CA SER A 36 -12.27 -0.35 0.70
C SER A 36 -12.08 0.52 1.95
N ARG A 37 -11.90 -0.12 3.11
CA ARG A 37 -11.45 0.53 4.34
C ARG A 37 -10.49 -0.38 5.07
N GLU A 38 -9.34 0.15 5.44
CA GLU A 38 -8.32 -0.55 6.21
C GLU A 38 -7.98 0.28 7.45
N GLU A 39 -7.86 -0.36 8.61
CA GLU A 39 -7.34 0.25 9.82
C GLU A 39 -6.31 -0.67 10.45
N GLY A 40 -5.32 -0.09 11.12
CA GLY A 40 -4.29 -0.89 11.77
C GLY A 40 -3.46 -0.09 12.78
N GLU A 41 -2.72 -0.84 13.59
CA GLU A 41 -1.67 -0.30 14.44
C GLU A 41 -0.40 -1.10 14.17
N PHE A 42 0.70 -0.41 13.87
CA PHE A 42 2.02 -0.96 13.77
C PHE A 42 2.79 -0.74 15.07
N GLU A 43 3.51 -1.77 15.50
CA GLU A 43 4.59 -1.66 16.48
C GLU A 43 5.92 -1.59 15.74
N ILE A 44 6.75 -0.61 16.06
CA ILE A 44 8.00 -0.30 15.37
C ILE A 44 9.15 -0.63 16.31
N ARG A 45 10.05 -1.49 15.85
CA ARG A 45 11.19 -2.00 16.63
C ARG A 45 12.51 -1.71 15.95
N ILE A 46 13.53 -1.44 16.77
CA ILE A 46 14.94 -1.42 16.36
C ILE A 46 15.67 -2.36 17.30
N ASP A 47 16.48 -3.27 16.75
CA ASP A 47 17.23 -4.24 17.57
C ASP A 47 16.32 -5.08 18.50
N GLY A 48 15.07 -5.30 18.08
CA GLY A 48 14.05 -5.99 18.85
C GLY A 48 13.38 -5.14 19.96
N GLU A 49 13.88 -3.94 20.25
CA GLU A 49 13.27 -3.01 21.22
C GLU A 49 12.17 -2.17 20.54
N GLU A 50 10.99 -2.08 21.17
CA GLU A 50 9.95 -1.16 20.71
C GLU A 50 10.39 0.29 20.85
N ILE A 51 10.53 0.98 19.72
CA ILE A 51 10.85 2.41 19.68
C ILE A 51 9.63 3.27 19.41
N GLY A 52 8.51 2.68 19.00
CA GLY A 52 7.33 3.45 18.68
C GLY A 52 6.19 2.67 18.08
N ARG A 53 5.14 3.40 17.72
CA ARG A 53 3.89 2.88 17.18
C ARG A 53 3.32 3.81 16.13
N GLU A 54 2.55 3.27 15.22
CA GLU A 54 1.75 4.04 14.27
C GLU A 54 0.34 3.44 14.18
N LYS A 55 -0.69 4.24 14.45
CA LYS A 55 -2.08 3.90 14.16
C LYS A 55 -2.50 4.58 12.86
N TYR A 56 -3.14 3.88 11.96
CA TYR A 56 -3.52 4.41 10.65
C TYR A 56 -4.91 3.96 10.21
N SER A 57 -5.44 4.67 9.21
CA SER A 57 -6.61 4.25 8.44
C SER A 57 -6.48 4.67 6.98
N ILE A 58 -6.87 3.79 6.07
CA ILE A 58 -6.96 4.01 4.63
C ILE A 58 -8.43 3.86 4.24
N GLU A 59 -8.99 4.85 3.56
CA GLU A 59 -10.37 4.85 3.08
C GLU A 59 -10.38 5.08 1.57
N VAL A 60 -10.91 4.10 0.83
CA VAL A 60 -11.12 4.18 -0.61
C VAL A 60 -12.53 4.70 -0.87
N ARG A 61 -12.62 5.79 -1.61
CA ARG A 61 -13.86 6.46 -2.00
C ARG A 61 -13.98 6.49 -3.53
N PRO A 62 -15.17 6.74 -4.08
CA PRO A 62 -15.32 6.85 -5.54
C PRO A 62 -14.44 7.93 -6.18
N ASP A 63 -14.13 9.00 -5.46
CA ASP A 63 -13.42 10.19 -5.93
C ASP A 63 -11.93 10.24 -5.54
N GLY A 64 -11.45 9.25 -4.76
CA GLY A 64 -10.06 9.16 -4.35
C GLY A 64 -9.84 8.28 -3.12
N ILE A 65 -8.63 8.35 -2.59
CA ILE A 65 -8.20 7.57 -1.43
C ILE A 65 -7.69 8.54 -0.37
N VAL A 66 -8.11 8.34 0.87
CA VAL A 66 -7.63 9.12 2.02
C VAL A 66 -6.92 8.20 2.98
N SER A 67 -5.66 8.53 3.29
CA SER A 67 -4.89 7.88 4.33
C SER A 67 -4.61 8.86 5.46
N VAL A 68 -4.76 8.42 6.70
CA VAL A 68 -4.37 9.20 7.88
C VAL A 68 -3.63 8.32 8.86
N SER A 69 -2.66 8.89 9.57
CA SER A 69 -2.03 8.18 10.68
C SER A 69 -1.66 9.09 11.85
N THR A 70 -1.50 8.47 13.00
CA THR A 70 -0.91 9.06 14.20
C THR A 70 0.15 8.09 14.70
N GLY A 71 1.39 8.56 14.78
CA GLY A 71 2.54 7.81 15.26
C GLY A 71 3.22 8.46 16.45
N THR A 72 3.95 7.65 17.20
CA THR A 72 4.89 8.08 18.22
C THR A 72 6.17 7.31 18.09
N LEU A 73 7.31 8.00 18.04
CA LEU A 73 8.64 7.40 17.92
C LEU A 73 9.57 7.96 18.99
N ARG A 74 10.46 7.13 19.52
CA ARG A 74 11.54 7.55 20.41
C ARG A 74 12.54 8.36 19.61
N ASN A 75 12.85 9.58 20.08
CA ASN A 75 13.89 10.40 19.49
C ASN A 75 15.26 9.87 19.92
N SER A 76 16.10 9.49 18.96
CA SER A 76 17.47 9.04 19.22
C SER A 76 18.40 10.16 19.71
N GLY A 77 18.03 11.44 19.52
CA GLY A 77 18.87 12.61 19.82
C GLY A 77 18.53 13.42 21.07
N SER A 78 17.58 13.00 21.91
CA SER A 78 17.24 13.70 23.17
C SER A 78 16.98 12.69 24.28
N GLU A 79 17.37 12.99 25.53
CA GLU A 79 17.11 12.17 26.72
C GLU A 79 15.64 11.70 26.81
N GLY A 80 15.32 10.55 26.20
CA GLY A 80 14.01 9.89 26.29
C GLY A 80 12.82 10.59 25.60
N GLY A 81 13.01 11.70 24.88
CA GLY A 81 11.92 12.41 24.22
C GLY A 81 11.21 11.57 23.15
N ARG A 82 9.87 11.64 23.07
CA ARG A 82 9.07 11.05 21.98
C ARG A 82 8.67 12.13 20.99
N VAL A 83 8.75 11.81 19.69
CA VAL A 83 8.19 12.60 18.61
C VAL A 83 6.81 12.03 18.28
N ARG A 84 5.78 12.87 18.32
CA ARG A 84 4.46 12.54 17.77
C ARG A 84 4.41 13.01 16.33
N VAL A 85 3.88 12.17 15.45
CA VAL A 85 3.70 12.42 14.03
C VAL A 85 2.23 12.23 13.69
N GLU A 86 1.62 13.16 12.99
CA GLU A 86 0.26 13.03 12.45
C GLU A 86 0.31 13.27 10.95
N THR A 87 -0.34 12.40 10.19
CA THR A 87 -0.30 12.48 8.72
C THR A 87 -1.67 12.44 8.10
N ARG A 88 -1.78 13.07 6.93
CA ARG A 88 -2.91 12.94 6.02
C ARG A 88 -2.40 12.95 4.59
N LEU A 89 -2.65 11.88 3.85
CA LEU A 89 -2.38 11.73 2.43
C LEU A 89 -3.70 11.60 1.68
N GLU A 90 -3.90 12.43 0.67
CA GLU A 90 -5.01 12.32 -0.26
C GLU A 90 -4.47 11.96 -1.63
N MET A 91 -5.07 10.93 -2.25
CA MET A 91 -4.71 10.41 -3.56
C MET A 91 -5.95 10.37 -4.47
N ASP A 92 -5.72 10.23 -5.76
CA ASP A 92 -6.76 9.86 -6.71
C ASP A 92 -7.12 8.36 -6.63
N PRO A 93 -8.13 7.88 -7.40
CA PRO A 93 -8.50 6.47 -7.42
C PRO A 93 -7.40 5.51 -7.94
N HIS A 94 -6.33 6.03 -8.53
CA HIS A 94 -5.19 5.28 -9.06
C HIS A 94 -3.95 5.38 -8.16
N TYR A 95 -4.13 5.81 -6.90
CA TYR A 95 -3.06 5.98 -5.91
C TYR A 95 -2.04 7.10 -6.24
N MET A 96 -2.32 7.97 -7.21
CA MET A 96 -1.50 9.15 -7.46
C MET A 96 -1.75 10.18 -6.36
N PRO A 97 -0.72 10.66 -5.65
CA PRO A 97 -0.89 11.66 -4.59
C PRO A 97 -1.42 12.99 -5.15
N ARG A 98 -2.25 13.66 -4.35
CA ARG A 98 -2.80 15.00 -4.60
C ARG A 98 -2.33 15.99 -3.55
N SER A 99 -2.43 15.61 -2.29
CA SER A 99 -1.96 16.42 -1.16
C SER A 99 -1.44 15.57 -0.03
N TYR A 100 -0.48 16.12 0.71
CA TYR A 100 0.08 15.47 1.90
C TYR A 100 0.28 16.51 3.00
N ARG A 101 -0.06 16.15 4.23
CA ARG A 101 0.25 16.93 5.42
C ARG A 101 0.92 16.04 6.44
N VAL A 102 2.00 16.54 7.02
CA VAL A 102 2.66 15.96 8.19
C VAL A 102 2.77 17.02 9.26
N GLU A 103 2.35 16.70 10.47
CA GLU A 103 2.57 17.50 11.65
C GLU A 103 3.42 16.72 12.64
N THR A 104 4.47 17.35 13.15
CA THR A 104 5.38 16.75 14.13
C THR A 104 5.40 17.58 15.41
N SER A 105 5.48 16.92 16.55
CA SER A 105 5.65 17.59 17.84
C SER A 105 6.59 16.81 18.76
N ALA A 106 7.50 17.53 19.42
CA ALA A 106 8.48 16.97 20.35
C ALA A 106 8.73 17.99 21.48
N GLY A 107 8.00 17.82 22.59
CA GLY A 107 7.92 18.85 23.63
C GLY A 107 7.25 20.12 23.07
N ASP A 108 7.89 21.27 23.23
CA ASP A 108 7.38 22.56 22.73
C ASP A 108 7.66 22.80 21.23
N ARG A 109 8.53 21.98 20.62
CA ARG A 109 8.87 22.10 19.20
C ARG A 109 7.77 21.49 18.35
N LYS A 110 7.31 22.26 17.35
CA LYS A 110 6.32 21.84 16.36
C LYS A 110 6.86 22.05 14.95
N GLY A 111 6.58 21.10 14.07
CA GLY A 111 6.84 21.19 12.64
C GLY A 111 5.58 20.87 11.86
N ARG A 112 5.44 21.50 10.69
CA ARG A 112 4.42 21.12 9.71
C ARG A 112 5.01 21.10 8.31
N LEU A 113 4.66 20.10 7.54
CA LEU A 113 4.94 19.97 6.12
C LEU A 113 3.60 19.86 5.40
N GLU A 114 3.42 20.66 4.36
CA GLU A 114 2.32 20.53 3.41
C GLU A 114 2.90 20.32 2.00
N GLY A 115 2.44 19.27 1.32
CA GLY A 115 2.84 18.90 -0.03
C GLY A 115 1.65 18.93 -0.98
N THR A 116 1.87 19.44 -2.18
CA THR A 116 0.93 19.35 -3.30
C THR A 116 1.60 18.64 -4.46
N PHE A 117 0.87 17.73 -5.09
CA PHE A 117 1.41 16.81 -6.08
C PHE A 117 0.69 16.97 -7.40
N SER A 118 1.46 16.86 -8.48
CA SER A 118 0.96 16.83 -9.85
C SER A 118 1.85 15.90 -10.68
N PRO A 119 1.38 15.41 -11.83
CA PRO A 119 2.26 14.67 -12.73
C PRO A 119 3.53 15.48 -13.03
N GLY A 120 4.70 14.84 -12.88
CA GLY A 120 6.00 15.47 -13.14
C GLY A 120 6.58 16.36 -12.03
N GLN A 121 5.82 16.70 -10.96
CA GLN A 121 6.35 17.56 -9.89
C GLN A 121 5.65 17.41 -8.54
N ALA A 122 6.38 17.73 -7.47
CA ALA A 122 5.84 17.93 -6.13
C ALA A 122 6.35 19.24 -5.52
N ASP A 123 5.46 20.00 -4.90
CA ASP A 123 5.76 21.26 -4.22
C ASP A 123 5.53 21.09 -2.71
N PHE A 124 6.43 21.64 -1.90
CA PHE A 124 6.41 21.51 -0.45
C PHE A 124 6.51 22.86 0.25
N GLN A 125 5.72 23.03 1.32
CA GLN A 125 5.80 24.14 2.26
C GLN A 125 6.06 23.62 3.67
N TYR A 126 7.19 24.03 4.24
CA TYR A 126 7.62 23.69 5.59
C TYR A 126 7.35 24.86 6.52
N LEU A 127 6.80 24.58 7.71
CA LEU A 127 6.71 25.52 8.81
C LEU A 127 7.45 24.91 10.00
N ILE A 128 8.67 25.39 10.23
CA ILE A 128 9.48 25.05 11.40
C ILE A 128 9.58 26.32 12.22
N GLU A 129 9.10 26.28 13.47
CA GLU A 129 9.15 27.43 14.39
C GLU A 129 8.54 28.73 13.82
N GLY A 130 7.60 28.60 12.88
CA GLY A 130 6.85 29.72 12.28
C GLY A 130 7.47 30.35 11.02
N ALA A 131 8.67 29.92 10.58
CA ALA A 131 9.28 30.41 9.35
C ALA A 131 8.88 29.50 8.15
N PRO A 132 8.11 30.02 7.16
CA PRO A 132 7.75 29.23 5.99
C PRO A 132 8.96 29.07 5.04
N ARG A 133 9.26 27.85 4.64
CA ARG A 133 10.22 27.53 3.56
C ARG A 133 9.49 26.76 2.46
N ARG A 134 9.79 27.08 1.20
CA ARG A 134 9.27 26.37 0.03
C ARG A 134 10.38 25.57 -0.65
N SER A 135 10.01 24.44 -1.21
CA SER A 135 10.86 23.61 -2.05
C SER A 135 10.01 22.86 -3.08
N GLY A 136 10.63 22.30 -4.10
CA GLY A 136 9.96 21.44 -5.06
C GLY A 136 10.90 20.36 -5.60
N LEU A 137 10.32 19.29 -6.13
CA LEU A 137 11.01 18.17 -6.75
C LEU A 137 10.43 17.95 -8.16
N MET A 138 11.32 17.68 -9.11
CA MET A 138 10.95 17.18 -10.44
C MET A 138 10.84 15.66 -10.35
N LEU A 139 9.76 15.11 -10.88
CA LEU A 139 9.39 13.71 -10.77
C LEU A 139 9.02 13.17 -12.15
N ASP A 140 8.77 11.87 -12.22
CA ASP A 140 8.08 11.26 -13.36
C ASP A 140 6.55 11.48 -13.27
N GLU A 141 5.81 11.01 -14.27
CA GLU A 141 4.36 11.22 -14.37
C GLU A 141 3.56 10.49 -13.28
N TYR A 142 4.09 9.36 -12.79
CA TYR A 142 3.42 8.49 -11.82
C TYR A 142 4.37 8.09 -10.70
N TYR A 143 3.99 8.37 -9.46
CA TYR A 143 4.80 8.06 -8.29
C TYR A 143 3.92 7.88 -7.04
N ALA A 144 4.47 7.23 -6.02
CA ALA A 144 3.83 7.05 -4.72
C ALA A 144 4.53 7.87 -3.62
N VAL A 145 3.82 8.22 -2.55
CA VAL A 145 4.43 8.83 -1.36
C VAL A 145 4.88 7.72 -0.41
N LEU A 146 6.18 7.57 -0.19
CA LEU A 146 6.76 6.73 0.85
C LEU A 146 7.54 7.62 1.81
N ASP A 147 6.89 8.11 2.85
CA ASP A 147 7.52 9.08 3.73
C ASP A 147 8.32 8.40 4.85
N ALA A 148 9.41 9.04 5.25
CA ALA A 148 10.21 8.57 6.36
C ALA A 148 9.36 8.54 7.63
N ASN A 149 9.45 7.44 8.39
CA ASN A 149 8.74 7.25 9.66
C ASN A 149 7.20 7.11 9.56
N VAL A 150 6.66 6.90 8.36
CA VAL A 150 5.22 6.68 8.12
C VAL A 150 5.03 5.34 7.41
N PHE A 151 4.93 4.28 8.20
CA PHE A 151 5.14 2.92 7.72
C PHE A 151 3.96 2.34 6.96
N HIS A 152 2.73 2.78 7.27
CA HIS A 152 1.55 2.33 6.52
C HIS A 152 1.57 2.75 5.04
N HIS A 153 2.39 3.73 4.63
CA HIS A 153 2.55 4.08 3.21
C HIS A 153 3.05 2.91 2.36
N PHE A 154 3.82 1.98 2.95
CA PHE A 154 4.26 0.76 2.25
C PHE A 154 3.10 -0.17 1.85
N ALA A 155 1.90 0.01 2.41
CA ALA A 155 0.72 -0.73 1.96
C ALA A 155 0.40 -0.41 0.49
N PHE A 156 0.65 0.83 0.03
CA PHE A 156 0.40 1.25 -1.35
C PHE A 156 1.29 0.52 -2.35
N VAL A 157 2.49 0.12 -1.96
CA VAL A 157 3.36 -0.74 -2.80
C VAL A 157 2.65 -2.06 -3.11
N GLY A 158 2.05 -2.70 -2.10
CA GLY A 158 1.28 -3.93 -2.29
C GLY A 158 0.00 -3.72 -3.13
N ARG A 159 -0.57 -2.51 -3.13
CA ARG A 159 -1.75 -2.18 -3.96
C ARG A 159 -1.38 -1.93 -5.41
N LEU A 160 -0.24 -1.28 -5.65
CA LEU A 160 0.26 -0.91 -6.98
C LEU A 160 0.96 -2.08 -7.69
N PHE A 161 1.52 -3.03 -6.96
CA PHE A 161 2.20 -4.18 -7.54
C PHE A 161 1.23 -5.10 -8.31
N ASP A 162 1.57 -5.40 -9.56
CA ASP A 162 0.85 -6.38 -10.37
C ASP A 162 1.42 -7.79 -10.13
N PHE A 163 0.70 -8.61 -9.37
CA PHE A 163 1.13 -9.97 -9.07
C PHE A 163 1.02 -10.94 -10.24
N ASP A 164 0.32 -10.56 -11.32
CA ASP A 164 0.10 -11.44 -12.48
C ASP A 164 1.24 -11.33 -13.51
N ASP A 165 2.01 -10.24 -13.48
CA ASP A 165 3.10 -9.97 -14.42
C ASP A 165 4.33 -10.86 -14.16
N GLY A 166 4.55 -11.27 -12.90
CA GLY A 166 5.64 -12.18 -12.50
C GLY A 166 7.06 -11.60 -12.61
N GLU A 167 7.21 -10.42 -13.21
CA GLU A 167 8.48 -9.71 -13.37
C GLU A 167 8.72 -8.67 -12.26
N ALA A 168 9.94 -8.13 -12.23
CA ALA A 168 10.29 -7.03 -11.34
C ALA A 168 9.65 -5.72 -11.83
N GLN A 169 9.05 -4.95 -10.93
CA GLN A 169 8.36 -3.70 -11.26
C GLN A 169 9.08 -2.50 -10.64
N ALA A 170 9.30 -1.46 -11.43
CA ALA A 170 9.81 -0.19 -10.94
C ALA A 170 8.66 0.70 -10.47
N LEU A 171 8.85 1.37 -9.34
CA LEU A 171 7.92 2.36 -8.80
C LEU A 171 8.70 3.60 -8.38
N ASP A 172 8.35 4.75 -8.96
CA ASP A 172 8.90 6.02 -8.51
C ASP A 172 8.21 6.45 -7.22
N VAL A 173 9.01 7.01 -6.32
CA VAL A 173 8.57 7.39 -4.98
C VAL A 173 9.10 8.76 -4.60
N VAL A 174 8.31 9.47 -3.80
CA VAL A 174 8.70 10.72 -3.16
C VAL A 174 8.72 10.55 -1.65
N ILE A 175 9.73 11.12 -1.01
CA ILE A 175 9.99 11.05 0.44
C ILE A 175 9.95 12.49 1.00
N PRO A 176 8.75 13.03 1.30
CA PRO A 176 8.57 14.46 1.60
C PRO A 176 9.42 15.01 2.75
N GLN A 177 9.57 14.28 3.85
CA GLN A 177 10.37 14.75 4.99
C GLN A 177 11.88 14.79 4.69
N GLU A 178 12.35 14.00 3.72
CA GLU A 178 13.75 14.01 3.28
C GLU A 178 13.99 14.99 2.12
N LEU A 179 12.91 15.53 1.52
CA LEU A 179 12.95 16.32 0.28
C LEU A 179 13.72 15.56 -0.81
N ASP A 180 13.39 14.29 -0.96
CA ASP A 180 14.07 13.40 -1.89
C ASP A 180 13.06 12.56 -2.69
N ASN A 181 13.52 12.01 -3.80
CA ASN A 181 12.77 11.10 -4.64
C ASN A 181 13.69 10.02 -5.22
N GLY A 182 13.10 8.92 -5.63
CA GLY A 182 13.85 7.83 -6.24
C GLY A 182 12.95 6.75 -6.79
N THR A 183 13.57 5.67 -7.27
CA THR A 183 12.88 4.53 -7.83
C THR A 183 13.15 3.30 -6.96
N VAL A 184 12.11 2.55 -6.62
CA VAL A 184 12.25 1.24 -5.97
C VAL A 184 11.92 0.12 -6.95
N VAL A 185 12.75 -0.92 -6.97
CA VAL A 185 12.48 -2.13 -7.75
C VAL A 185 11.84 -3.17 -6.83
N ILE A 186 10.62 -3.56 -7.16
CA ILE A 186 9.78 -4.48 -6.39
C ILE A 186 9.82 -5.85 -7.06
N ARG A 187 10.01 -6.92 -6.27
CA ARG A 187 9.97 -8.30 -6.72
C ARG A 187 9.09 -9.14 -5.80
N ASP A 188 8.28 -10.01 -6.40
CA ASP A 188 7.55 -11.04 -5.67
C ASP A 188 8.50 -12.20 -5.31
N ALA A 189 8.65 -12.45 -4.01
CA ALA A 189 9.43 -13.57 -3.48
C ALA A 189 8.56 -14.80 -3.18
N GLY A 190 7.26 -14.75 -3.52
CA GLY A 190 6.32 -15.83 -3.33
C GLY A 190 5.68 -15.82 -1.94
N LEU A 191 5.33 -17.00 -1.44
CA LEU A 191 4.78 -17.16 -0.09
C LEU A 191 5.91 -17.50 0.88
N ASP A 192 5.95 -16.78 2.01
CA ASP A 192 6.91 -16.97 3.08
C ASP A 192 6.19 -17.14 4.43
N THR A 193 6.79 -17.92 5.33
CA THR A 193 6.28 -18.07 6.71
C THR A 193 7.07 -17.15 7.62
N THR A 194 6.38 -16.18 8.23
CA THR A 194 7.00 -15.20 9.12
C THR A 194 6.21 -15.04 10.41
N GLU A 195 6.88 -14.57 11.46
CA GLU A 195 6.25 -14.32 12.75
C GLU A 195 5.54 -12.95 12.77
N ILE A 196 4.24 -12.96 13.04
CA ILE A 196 3.41 -11.79 13.30
C ILE A 196 2.83 -11.92 14.71
N GLY A 197 3.30 -11.09 15.65
CA GLY A 197 2.78 -11.06 17.01
C GLY A 197 2.80 -12.44 17.72
N ARG A 198 3.94 -13.15 17.65
CA ARG A 198 4.15 -14.51 18.22
C ARG A 198 3.38 -15.64 17.55
N LYS A 199 2.80 -15.40 16.37
CA LYS A 199 2.16 -16.43 15.56
C LYS A 199 2.86 -16.49 14.21
N GLU A 200 3.17 -17.69 13.75
CA GLU A 200 3.58 -17.90 12.37
C GLU A 200 2.39 -17.69 11.45
N LYS A 201 2.59 -16.87 10.40
CA LYS A 201 1.64 -16.67 9.32
C LYS A 201 2.35 -16.91 7.99
N ARG A 202 1.67 -17.61 7.09
CA ARG A 202 2.09 -17.72 5.69
C ARG A 202 1.54 -16.51 4.94
N LEU A 203 2.43 -15.68 4.41
CA LEU A 203 2.11 -14.38 3.82
C LEU A 203 2.80 -14.23 2.45
N ARG A 204 2.25 -13.37 1.60
CA ARG A 204 2.88 -12.97 0.34
C ARG A 204 4.03 -12.02 0.63
N HIS A 205 5.21 -12.32 0.10
CA HIS A 205 6.45 -11.59 0.40
C HIS A 205 6.90 -10.78 -0.82
N LEU A 206 6.99 -9.45 -0.65
CA LEU A 206 7.61 -8.56 -1.63
C LEU A 206 8.98 -8.09 -1.12
N LYS A 207 9.93 -7.98 -2.05
CA LYS A 207 11.24 -7.40 -1.82
C LYS A 207 11.38 -6.12 -2.63
N LEU A 208 11.69 -5.03 -1.94
CA LEU A 208 11.94 -3.73 -2.54
C LEU A 208 13.44 -3.43 -2.45
N ASP A 209 13.99 -2.94 -3.54
CA ASP A 209 15.39 -2.53 -3.65
C ASP A 209 15.44 -1.09 -4.16
N SER A 210 15.93 -0.17 -3.31
CA SER A 210 16.17 1.23 -3.70
C SER A 210 17.58 1.47 -4.24
N GLY A 211 18.38 0.42 -4.42
CA GLY A 211 19.82 0.50 -4.68
C GLY A 211 20.67 0.80 -3.44
N GLN A 212 20.06 1.36 -2.39
CA GLN A 212 20.72 1.68 -1.12
C GLN A 212 20.20 0.85 0.06
N LEU A 213 18.92 0.51 0.04
CA LEU A 213 18.23 -0.22 1.09
C LEU A 213 17.41 -1.35 0.49
N LEU A 214 17.37 -2.46 1.23
CA LEU A 214 16.46 -3.57 0.98
C LEU A 214 15.34 -3.49 2.00
N ILE A 215 14.12 -3.64 1.53
CA ILE A 215 12.92 -3.57 2.34
C ILE A 215 12.08 -4.79 2.01
N ASP A 216 11.77 -5.60 3.01
CA ASP A 216 10.91 -6.76 2.89
C ASP A 216 9.50 -6.40 3.38
N LEU A 217 8.47 -6.71 2.59
CA LEU A 217 7.06 -6.52 2.95
C LEU A 217 6.33 -7.86 2.95
N TRP A 218 5.53 -8.11 3.98
CA TRP A 218 4.64 -9.26 4.03
C TRP A 218 3.19 -8.82 4.05
N LEU A 219 2.42 -9.32 3.08
CA LEU A 219 1.02 -9.01 2.85
C LEU A 219 0.17 -10.27 3.08
N ASP A 220 -1.04 -10.11 3.62
CA ASP A 220 -2.02 -11.21 3.62
C ASP A 220 -2.72 -11.36 2.26
N GLU A 221 -3.67 -12.30 2.18
CA GLU A 221 -4.40 -12.60 0.95
C GLU A 221 -5.24 -11.42 0.44
N GLU A 222 -5.61 -10.48 1.33
CA GLU A 222 -6.34 -9.25 0.99
C GLU A 222 -5.41 -8.09 0.63
N ARG A 223 -4.11 -8.37 0.46
CA ARG A 223 -3.03 -7.38 0.25
C ARG A 223 -2.90 -6.38 1.39
N VAL A 224 -3.28 -6.76 2.60
CA VAL A 224 -3.10 -5.91 3.79
C VAL A 224 -1.72 -6.16 4.39
N LEU A 225 -0.97 -5.08 4.59
CA LEU A 225 0.40 -5.12 5.10
C LEU A 225 0.45 -5.60 6.54
N GLN A 226 1.17 -6.71 6.78
CA GLN A 226 1.32 -7.31 8.11
C GLN A 226 2.69 -7.04 8.72
N LYS A 227 3.74 -6.95 7.91
CA LYS A 227 5.11 -6.73 8.38
C LYS A 227 5.95 -5.98 7.36
N ILE A 228 6.86 -5.16 7.87
CA ILE A 228 7.97 -4.53 7.13
C ILE A 228 9.26 -4.91 7.85
N ALA A 229 10.32 -5.25 7.12
CA ALA A 229 11.66 -5.39 7.68
C ALA A 229 12.68 -4.62 6.84
N LEU A 230 13.60 -3.93 7.51
CA LEU A 230 14.80 -3.34 6.91
C LEU A 230 16.02 -3.98 7.58
N PRO A 231 16.49 -5.13 7.07
CA PRO A 231 17.51 -5.94 7.73
C PRO A 231 18.79 -5.14 8.04
N GLN A 232 19.25 -4.31 7.09
CA GLN A 232 20.48 -3.51 7.25
C GLN A 232 20.39 -2.50 8.40
N ARG A 233 19.17 -2.07 8.75
CA ARG A 233 18.92 -1.12 9.85
C ARG A 233 18.40 -1.80 11.11
N ARG A 234 18.21 -3.13 11.08
CA ARG A 234 17.62 -3.93 12.17
C ARG A 234 16.27 -3.36 12.62
N ILE A 235 15.52 -2.79 11.66
CA ILE A 235 14.16 -2.28 11.87
C ILE A 235 13.17 -3.38 11.51
N GLU A 236 12.21 -3.61 12.39
CA GLU A 236 11.02 -4.39 12.09
C GLU A 236 9.77 -3.59 12.45
N VAL A 237 8.76 -3.65 11.59
CA VAL A 237 7.46 -3.03 11.81
C VAL A 237 6.43 -4.12 11.68
N VAL A 238 5.65 -4.37 12.73
CA VAL A 238 4.74 -5.51 12.78
C VAL A 238 3.34 -5.02 13.10
N ARG A 239 2.35 -5.44 12.30
CA ARG A 239 0.95 -5.13 12.54
C ARG A 239 0.49 -5.82 13.81
N ARG A 240 -0.10 -5.05 14.72
CA ARG A 240 -0.71 -5.58 15.94
C ARG A 240 -2.05 -6.25 15.59
N PRO A 241 -2.37 -7.36 16.26
CA PRO A 241 -3.65 -8.06 16.09
C PRO A 241 -4.84 -7.24 16.59
#